data_AF-A0A6F8YXU9-F1
#
_entry.id   AF-A0A6F8YXU9-F1
#
_cell.length_a   1.000
_cell.length_b   1.000
_cell.length_c   1.000
_cell.angle_alpha   90.00
_cell.angle_beta   90.00
_cell.angle_gamma   90.00
#
_symmetry.space_group_name_H-M   'P 1'
#
loop_
_entity.id
_entity.type
_entity.pdbx_description
1 polymer ?
#
loop_
_entity_poly.entity_id
_entity_poly.type
_entity_poly.pdbx_seq_one_letter_code
_entity_poly.pdbx_strand_id
1 'polypeptide(L)'
;MFDAWFGHGAATDGAAPPPSDVDGDAPAPGTGGPGSTMEARPGGGVEASAAATTGGRTFGRSDARQRDLMRALRDAWPASLPVIPSRRRHPARRGRVLDMRRVWRQARRDGGELTRLRWTTRPPRARRLLLLLDVSGSLRRHTPDLVRLAYTARRSGPARTEVFTFGTRLTRVTAALTAAGVEPALAAVSRAVTDADGGTAIGAALRGSWPTPATSPSPAARSSW
;
A
#
# COMPACT_ATOMS: atom_id res chain seq x y z
N MET A 1 -9.02 18.18 0.42
CA MET A 1 -7.80 17.66 1.08
C MET A 1 -7.05 16.62 0.25
N PHE A 2 -7.75 15.67 -0.42
CA PHE A 2 -7.12 14.63 -1.25
C PHE A 2 -6.35 15.17 -2.49
N ASP A 3 -6.86 16.21 -3.17
CA ASP A 3 -6.21 16.77 -4.37
C ASP A 3 -4.88 17.47 -4.09
N ALA A 4 -4.65 18.02 -2.89
CA ALA A 4 -3.39 18.67 -2.56
C ALA A 4 -2.20 17.68 -2.46
N TRP A 5 -2.51 16.40 -2.23
CA TRP A 5 -1.50 15.36 -2.03
C TRP A 5 -1.26 14.49 -3.28
N PHE A 6 -2.24 14.45 -4.19
CA PHE A 6 -2.21 13.63 -5.40
C PHE A 6 -2.33 14.43 -6.72
N GLY A 7 -2.54 15.75 -6.64
CA GLY A 7 -2.67 16.66 -7.77
C GLY A 7 -1.35 17.00 -8.48
N HIS A 8 -1.48 17.33 -9.76
CA HIS A 8 -0.41 17.43 -10.76
C HIS A 8 0.61 18.53 -10.45
N GLY A 9 1.85 18.30 -10.87
CA GLY A 9 2.99 19.13 -10.55
C GLY A 9 2.81 20.61 -10.92
N ALA A 10 2.75 21.44 -9.89
CA ALA A 10 3.41 22.73 -9.88
C ALA A 10 4.37 22.71 -8.69
N ALA A 11 5.67 22.88 -8.96
CA ALA A 11 6.64 23.19 -7.93
C ALA A 11 6.28 24.59 -7.40
N THR A 12 5.82 24.66 -6.16
CA THR A 12 5.84 25.90 -5.38
C THR A 12 6.75 25.67 -4.20
N ASP A 13 7.95 26.23 -4.31
CA ASP A 13 8.88 26.42 -3.21
C ASP A 13 8.21 27.24 -2.09
N GLY A 14 8.51 26.88 -0.84
CA GLY A 14 8.37 27.76 0.32
C GLY A 14 6.94 28.05 0.81
N ALA A 15 6.35 27.13 1.57
CA ALA A 15 5.27 27.47 2.50
C ALA A 15 5.60 26.87 3.88
N ALA A 16 5.78 27.76 4.85
CA ALA A 16 6.09 27.46 6.24
C ALA A 16 4.99 26.60 6.92
N PRO A 17 5.33 25.76 7.92
CA PRO A 17 4.33 24.98 8.64
C PRO A 17 3.39 25.89 9.44
N PRO A 18 2.07 25.65 9.44
CA PRO A 18 1.15 26.36 10.33
C PRO A 18 1.39 25.95 11.80
N PRO A 19 1.12 26.86 12.75
CA PRO A 19 1.42 26.66 14.17
C PRO A 19 0.60 25.51 14.78
N SER A 20 1.22 24.84 15.74
CA SER A 20 0.61 23.80 16.57
C SER A 20 -0.20 24.44 17.70
N ASP A 21 -1.52 24.36 17.61
CA ASP A 21 -2.38 24.62 18.76
C ASP A 21 -2.44 23.36 19.64
N VAL A 22 -1.73 23.47 20.76
CA VAL A 22 -1.88 22.64 21.95
C VAL A 22 -3.06 23.16 22.79
N ASP A 23 -3.77 22.21 23.37
CA ASP A 23 -4.66 22.28 24.54
C ASP A 23 -6.16 22.03 24.28
N GLY A 24 -6.56 20.81 24.66
CA GLY A 24 -7.92 20.36 24.85
C GLY A 24 -7.90 19.32 25.96
N ASP A 25 -8.04 19.83 27.18
CA ASP A 25 -7.99 19.16 28.48
C ASP A 25 -8.77 17.82 28.50
N ALA A 26 -8.09 16.74 28.89
CA ALA A 26 -8.69 15.43 29.11
C ALA A 26 -9.11 15.33 30.58
N PRO A 27 -10.39 15.05 30.91
CA PRO A 27 -10.80 15.00 32.31
C PRO A 27 -10.16 13.79 33.00
N ALA A 28 -9.58 14.04 34.18
CA ALA A 28 -9.02 13.03 35.06
C ALA A 28 -10.06 12.00 35.54
N PRO A 29 -9.68 10.73 35.81
CA PRO A 29 -10.62 9.73 36.29
C PRO A 29 -10.98 10.00 37.75
N GLY A 30 -12.25 10.36 37.99
CA GLY A 30 -12.82 10.50 39.32
C GLY A 30 -12.95 9.16 40.04
N THR A 31 -12.42 9.10 41.26
CA THR A 31 -12.66 8.05 42.25
C THR A 31 -14.08 8.17 42.80
N GLY A 32 -14.92 7.15 42.57
CA GLY A 32 -16.29 7.07 43.10
C GLY A 32 -16.76 5.62 43.24
N GLY A 33 -17.28 5.27 44.42
CA GLY A 33 -17.58 3.93 44.92
C GLY A 33 -18.77 3.18 44.26
N PRO A 34 -19.15 2.01 44.82
CA PRO A 34 -19.81 0.94 44.10
C PRO A 34 -21.35 1.06 44.10
N GLY A 35 -21.97 0.57 43.01
CA GLY A 35 -23.38 0.19 43.00
C GLY A 35 -24.29 0.96 42.05
N SER A 36 -24.27 0.60 40.77
CA SER A 36 -25.51 0.47 40.00
C SER A 36 -25.28 -0.47 38.81
N THR A 37 -26.01 -1.59 38.81
CA THR A 37 -26.07 -2.52 37.69
C THR A 37 -26.83 -1.84 36.55
N MET A 38 -26.09 -1.25 35.61
CA MET A 38 -26.67 -0.75 34.37
C MET A 38 -26.60 -1.86 33.32
N GLU A 39 -27.76 -2.44 33.00
CA GLU A 39 -27.89 -3.49 31.99
C GLU A 39 -27.29 -3.05 30.65
N ALA A 40 -26.35 -3.86 30.16
CA ALA A 40 -25.72 -3.67 28.87
C ALA A 40 -26.74 -3.90 27.74
N ARG A 41 -26.99 -2.85 26.94
CA ARG A 41 -27.68 -2.99 25.65
C ARG A 41 -26.78 -3.74 24.65
N PRO A 42 -27.31 -4.69 23.86
CA PRO A 42 -26.51 -5.39 22.87
C PRO A 42 -26.11 -4.43 21.76
N GLY A 43 -24.81 -4.17 21.61
CA GLY A 43 -24.25 -3.24 20.62
C GLY A 43 -23.19 -2.26 21.15
N GLY A 44 -22.94 -2.22 22.46
CA GLY A 44 -21.83 -1.46 23.05
C GLY A 44 -20.51 -2.23 22.93
N GLY A 45 -19.53 -1.67 22.22
CA GLY A 45 -18.19 -2.24 22.01
C GLY A 45 -17.29 -2.28 23.25
N VAL A 46 -17.80 -2.80 24.37
CA VAL A 46 -17.06 -2.93 25.65
C VAL A 46 -16.63 -4.38 25.93
N GLU A 47 -17.05 -5.35 25.13
CA GLU A 47 -16.57 -6.73 25.26
C GLU A 47 -15.43 -7.05 24.26
N ALA A 48 -14.33 -6.31 24.35
CA ALA A 48 -13.04 -6.83 23.89
C ALA A 48 -12.43 -7.62 25.06
N SER A 49 -12.86 -8.86 25.22
CA SER A 49 -12.33 -9.74 26.25
C SER A 49 -10.83 -9.96 26.03
N ALA A 50 -10.04 -9.89 27.11
CA ALA A 50 -8.58 -10.10 27.12
C ALA A 50 -8.16 -11.57 26.86
N ALA A 51 -9.11 -12.43 26.47
CA ALA A 51 -8.86 -13.78 26.00
C ALA A 51 -8.76 -13.78 24.47
N ALA A 52 -7.52 -13.83 23.97
CA ALA A 52 -7.22 -13.93 22.55
C ALA A 52 -7.82 -15.22 21.95
N THR A 53 -9.04 -15.11 21.43
CA THR A 53 -9.67 -16.21 20.69
C THR A 53 -9.00 -16.26 19.32
N THR A 54 -8.03 -17.16 19.16
CA THR A 54 -7.37 -17.45 17.89
C THR A 54 -8.33 -18.27 17.02
N GLY A 55 -9.34 -17.62 16.45
CA GLY A 55 -10.30 -18.23 15.53
C GLY A 55 -9.93 -17.92 14.08
N GLY A 56 -9.68 -18.94 13.27
CA GLY A 56 -9.50 -18.76 11.82
C GLY A 56 -10.77 -18.22 11.17
N ARG A 57 -10.67 -17.16 10.36
CA ARG A 57 -11.84 -16.54 9.72
C ARG A 57 -12.15 -17.15 8.35
N THR A 58 -13.31 -17.76 8.19
CA THR A 58 -13.73 -18.22 6.86
C THR A 58 -14.30 -17.05 6.06
N PHE A 59 -13.69 -16.75 4.91
CA PHE A 59 -14.28 -15.80 3.98
C PHE A 59 -15.20 -16.55 3.01
N GLY A 60 -16.42 -16.04 2.83
CA GLY A 60 -17.40 -16.63 1.91
C GLY A 60 -16.99 -16.46 0.45
N ARG A 61 -17.63 -17.24 -0.45
CA ARG A 61 -17.39 -17.16 -1.89
C ARG A 61 -17.85 -15.82 -2.47
N SER A 62 -17.18 -15.39 -3.53
CA SER A 62 -17.54 -14.16 -4.24
C SER A 62 -18.81 -14.34 -5.08
N ASP A 63 -19.79 -13.46 -4.87
CA ASP A 63 -21.04 -13.42 -5.65
C ASP A 63 -20.84 -12.75 -7.04
N ALA A 64 -21.93 -12.55 -7.79
CA ALA A 64 -21.87 -11.89 -9.09
C ALA A 64 -21.44 -10.41 -8.97
N ARG A 65 -22.04 -9.67 -8.03
CA ARG A 65 -21.78 -8.24 -7.82
C ARG A 65 -20.32 -7.97 -7.44
N GLN A 66 -19.76 -8.79 -6.56
CA GLN A 66 -18.35 -8.72 -6.16
C GLN A 66 -17.42 -9.02 -7.33
N ARG A 67 -17.76 -10.00 -8.17
CA ARG A 67 -16.99 -10.29 -9.39
C ARG A 67 -17.02 -9.13 -10.39
N ASP A 68 -18.15 -8.46 -10.53
CA ASP A 68 -18.28 -7.31 -11.44
C ASP A 68 -17.53 -6.08 -10.90
N LEU A 69 -17.59 -5.83 -9.60
CA LEU A 69 -16.79 -4.79 -8.95
C LEU A 69 -15.28 -5.06 -9.14
N MET A 70 -14.82 -6.30 -8.94
CA MET A 70 -13.42 -6.65 -9.17
C MET A 70 -12.99 -6.49 -10.63
N ARG A 71 -13.88 -6.74 -11.59
CA ARG A 71 -13.63 -6.46 -13.01
C ARG A 71 -13.50 -4.97 -13.27
N ALA A 72 -14.45 -4.17 -12.80
CA ALA A 72 -14.40 -2.71 -12.93
C ALA A 72 -13.13 -2.10 -12.30
N LEU A 73 -12.74 -2.57 -11.11
CA LEU A 73 -11.50 -2.14 -10.44
C LEU A 73 -10.26 -2.52 -11.24
N ARG A 74 -10.21 -3.73 -11.81
CA ARG A 74 -9.10 -4.18 -12.66
C ARG A 74 -8.90 -3.28 -13.87
N ASP A 75 -9.99 -2.82 -14.47
CA ASP A 75 -9.96 -2.01 -15.69
C ASP A 75 -9.60 -0.55 -15.36
N ALA A 76 -10.05 -0.03 -14.22
CA ALA A 76 -9.79 1.34 -13.80
C ALA A 76 -8.39 1.56 -13.19
N TRP A 77 -7.81 0.56 -12.51
CA TRP A 77 -6.58 0.72 -11.72
C TRP A 77 -5.35 1.21 -12.50
N PRO A 78 -5.05 0.70 -13.71
CA PRO A 78 -3.85 1.11 -14.43
C PRO A 78 -3.87 2.60 -14.81
N ALA A 79 -5.05 3.15 -15.07
CA ALA A 79 -5.23 4.55 -15.44
C ALA A 79 -5.31 5.50 -14.23
N SER A 80 -5.79 5.02 -13.08
CA SER A 80 -5.99 5.86 -11.90
C SER A 80 -4.71 6.11 -11.08
N LEU A 81 -3.65 5.33 -11.32
CA LEU A 81 -2.43 5.46 -10.52
C LEU A 81 -1.45 6.52 -11.04
N PRO A 82 -0.86 7.33 -10.15
CA PRO A 82 0.16 8.29 -10.53
C PRO A 82 1.40 7.61 -11.14
N VAL A 83 1.78 8.08 -12.32
CA VAL A 83 3.03 7.73 -12.99
C VAL A 83 4.04 8.84 -12.76
N ILE A 84 5.20 8.50 -12.20
CA ILE A 84 6.28 9.45 -11.95
C ILE A 84 7.47 9.17 -12.87
N PRO A 85 8.26 10.18 -13.26
CA PRO A 85 9.53 9.93 -13.92
C PRO A 85 10.46 9.09 -13.03
N SER A 86 11.11 8.09 -13.60
CA SER A 86 12.16 7.35 -12.90
C SER A 86 13.27 8.29 -12.42
N ARG A 87 13.77 8.07 -11.19
CA ARG A 87 14.97 8.77 -10.68
C ARG A 87 16.20 8.46 -11.54
N ARG A 88 16.36 7.19 -11.96
CA ARG A 88 17.48 6.75 -12.80
C ARG A 88 17.19 7.06 -14.26
N ARG A 89 18.21 7.62 -14.90
CA ARG A 89 18.28 7.86 -16.33
C ARG A 89 18.65 6.57 -17.05
N HIS A 90 18.01 6.32 -18.19
CA HIS A 90 18.27 5.18 -19.06
C HIS A 90 18.71 5.67 -20.44
N PRO A 91 19.53 4.89 -21.17
CA PRO A 91 19.85 5.18 -22.56
C PRO A 91 18.58 5.24 -23.39
N ALA A 92 18.52 6.20 -24.32
CA ALA A 92 17.40 6.38 -25.22
C ALA A 92 17.90 6.54 -26.66
N ARG A 93 17.09 6.12 -27.63
CA ARG A 93 17.37 6.33 -29.06
C ARG A 93 17.26 7.81 -29.44
N ARG A 94 16.35 8.53 -28.80
CA ARG A 94 16.10 9.99 -28.94
C ARG A 94 15.70 10.57 -27.58
N GLY A 95 15.82 11.87 -27.39
CA GLY A 95 15.41 12.52 -26.15
C GLY A 95 15.75 14.01 -26.12
N ARG A 96 15.43 14.66 -24.99
CA ARG A 96 15.78 16.08 -24.76
C ARG A 96 17.13 16.27 -24.08
N VAL A 97 17.70 15.19 -23.52
CA VAL A 97 18.94 15.24 -22.74
C VAL A 97 19.98 14.32 -23.37
N LEU A 98 21.13 14.89 -23.71
CA LEU A 98 22.27 14.14 -24.22
C LEU A 98 22.96 13.36 -23.10
N ASP A 99 23.33 12.12 -23.38
CA ASP A 99 24.26 11.36 -22.55
C ASP A 99 25.68 11.77 -22.93
N MET A 100 26.13 12.90 -22.38
CA MET A 100 27.46 13.47 -22.69
C MET A 100 28.59 12.46 -22.45
N ARG A 101 28.47 11.60 -21.42
CA ARG A 101 29.49 10.57 -21.15
C ARG A 101 29.59 9.56 -22.30
N ARG A 102 28.47 9.15 -22.90
CA ARG A 102 28.48 8.26 -24.08
C ARG A 102 28.89 8.99 -25.35
N VAL A 103 28.45 10.23 -25.53
CA VAL A 103 28.82 11.07 -26.68
C VAL A 103 30.33 11.28 -26.72
N TRP A 104 30.94 11.77 -25.63
CA TRP A 104 32.39 12.01 -25.55
C TRP A 104 33.21 10.73 -25.73
N ARG A 105 32.78 9.62 -25.13
CA ARG A 105 33.46 8.32 -25.29
C ARG A 105 33.44 7.84 -26.73
N GLN A 106 32.37 8.13 -27.46
CA GLN A 106 32.28 7.80 -28.88
C GLN A 106 33.11 8.76 -29.72
N ALA A 107 33.04 10.06 -29.48
CA ALA A 107 33.84 11.06 -30.18
C ALA A 107 35.34 10.76 -30.12
N ARG A 108 35.86 10.36 -28.94
CA ARG A 108 37.26 9.96 -28.77
C ARG A 108 37.67 8.74 -29.62
N ARG A 109 36.73 7.85 -29.93
CA ARG A 109 36.97 6.70 -30.83
C ARG A 109 36.92 7.11 -32.29
N ASP A 110 36.11 8.12 -32.58
CA ASP A 110 35.88 8.65 -33.93
C ASP A 110 36.79 9.86 -34.21
N GLY A 111 38.04 9.85 -33.71
CA GLY A 111 39.03 10.90 -34.00
C GLY A 111 38.75 12.29 -33.42
N GLY A 112 37.80 12.40 -32.49
CA GLY A 112 37.33 13.67 -31.93
C GLY A 112 36.02 14.19 -32.55
N GLU A 113 35.50 13.53 -33.58
CA GLU A 113 34.29 13.97 -34.27
C GLU A 113 33.00 13.51 -33.59
N LEU A 114 32.00 14.38 -33.56
CA LEU A 114 30.66 14.08 -33.02
C LEU A 114 29.77 13.38 -34.05
N THR A 115 30.12 12.15 -34.43
CA THR A 115 29.38 11.39 -35.46
C THR A 115 27.96 11.01 -35.03
N ARG A 116 27.73 10.75 -33.73
CA ARG A 116 26.44 10.29 -33.19
C ARG A 116 26.12 10.88 -31.84
N LEU A 117 24.98 11.55 -31.77
CA LEU A 117 24.37 11.97 -30.51
C LEU A 117 23.73 10.77 -29.80
N ARG A 118 24.02 10.65 -28.51
CA ARG A 118 23.45 9.62 -27.62
C ARG A 118 22.56 10.32 -26.60
N TRP A 119 21.39 9.74 -26.36
CA TRP A 119 20.37 10.37 -25.54
C TRP A 119 20.11 9.57 -24.28
N THR A 120 19.56 10.25 -23.30
CA THR A 120 19.06 9.63 -22.08
C THR A 120 17.68 10.14 -21.71
N THR A 121 16.85 9.26 -21.16
CA THR A 121 15.50 9.57 -20.70
C THR A 121 15.28 9.08 -19.26
N ARG A 122 14.28 9.64 -18.59
CA ARG A 122 13.75 9.13 -17.32
C ARG A 122 12.43 8.43 -17.65
N PRO A 123 12.43 7.11 -17.87
CA PRO A 123 11.21 6.42 -18.28
C PRO A 123 10.13 6.57 -17.20
N PRO A 124 8.85 6.63 -17.61
CA PRO A 124 7.73 6.64 -16.67
C PRO A 124 7.75 5.39 -15.78
N ARG A 125 7.43 5.56 -14.50
CA ARG A 125 7.35 4.48 -13.53
C ARG A 125 6.13 4.68 -12.63
N ALA A 126 5.27 3.67 -12.56
CA ALA A 126 4.17 3.67 -11.59
C ALA A 126 4.73 3.78 -10.16
N ARG A 127 4.04 4.57 -9.31
CA ARG A 127 4.40 4.68 -7.89
C ARG A 127 4.27 3.32 -7.19
N ARG A 128 5.04 3.15 -6.10
CA ARG A 128 4.86 2.00 -5.21
C ARG A 128 3.51 2.14 -4.51
N LEU A 129 2.80 1.04 -4.34
CA LEU A 129 1.50 1.00 -3.69
C LEU A 129 1.62 0.21 -2.40
N LEU A 130 1.13 0.78 -1.31
CA LEU A 130 1.06 0.14 0.00
C LEU A 130 -0.41 0.14 0.44
N LEU A 131 -1.00 -1.04 0.59
CA LEU A 131 -2.33 -1.20 1.14
C LEU A 131 -2.21 -1.68 2.59
N LEU A 132 -2.85 -0.95 3.48
CA LEU A 132 -2.94 -1.29 4.90
C LEU A 132 -4.41 -1.54 5.23
N LEU A 133 -4.76 -2.80 5.47
CA LEU A 133 -6.14 -3.26 5.64
C LEU A 133 -6.46 -3.47 7.11
N ASP A 134 -7.52 -2.86 7.59
CA ASP A 134 -8.00 -3.08 8.95
C ASP A 134 -8.79 -4.40 9.00
N VAL A 135 -8.35 -5.28 9.91
CA VAL A 135 -8.95 -6.60 10.15
C VAL A 135 -9.48 -6.73 11.58
N SER A 136 -9.71 -5.62 12.27
CA SER A 136 -10.29 -5.62 13.60
C SER A 136 -11.73 -6.15 13.62
N GLY A 137 -12.19 -6.53 14.81
CA GLY A 137 -13.54 -7.09 15.01
C GLY A 137 -14.66 -6.19 14.49
N SER A 138 -14.54 -4.86 14.58
CA SER A 138 -15.57 -3.90 14.11
C SER A 138 -15.75 -3.90 12.59
N LEU A 139 -14.69 -4.22 11.85
CA LEU A 139 -14.69 -4.30 10.39
C LEU A 139 -14.84 -5.73 9.86
N ARG A 140 -15.07 -6.71 10.73
CA ARG A 140 -15.22 -8.14 10.38
C ARG A 140 -16.15 -8.39 9.19
N ARG A 141 -17.26 -7.66 9.10
CA ARG A 141 -18.23 -7.79 7.99
C ARG A 141 -17.67 -7.35 6.63
N HIS A 142 -16.74 -6.39 6.64
CA HIS A 142 -16.15 -5.77 5.45
C HIS A 142 -14.79 -6.34 5.08
N THR A 143 -14.11 -7.00 6.01
CA THR A 143 -12.78 -7.60 5.80
C THR A 143 -12.69 -8.46 4.52
N PRO A 144 -13.65 -9.35 4.19
CA PRO A 144 -13.58 -10.13 2.95
C PRO A 144 -13.48 -9.24 1.70
N ASP A 145 -14.24 -8.15 1.66
CA ASP A 145 -14.26 -7.23 0.50
C ASP A 145 -13.00 -6.38 0.42
N LEU A 146 -12.44 -5.97 1.56
CA LEU A 146 -11.13 -5.30 1.61
C LEU A 146 -10.02 -6.22 1.07
N VAL A 147 -10.07 -7.52 1.40
CA VAL A 147 -9.12 -8.50 0.88
C VAL A 147 -9.33 -8.72 -0.63
N ARG A 148 -10.57 -8.74 -1.14
CA ARG A 148 -10.86 -8.80 -2.59
C ARG A 148 -10.35 -7.57 -3.34
N LEU A 149 -10.52 -6.39 -2.76
CA LEU A 149 -9.96 -5.14 -3.29
C LEU A 149 -8.43 -5.23 -3.36
N ALA A 150 -7.78 -5.67 -2.28
CA ALA A 150 -6.33 -5.81 -2.25
C ALA A 150 -5.80 -6.89 -3.20
N TYR A 151 -6.52 -8.00 -3.37
CA TYR A 151 -6.23 -9.02 -4.38
C TYR A 151 -6.25 -8.41 -5.79
N THR A 152 -7.30 -7.64 -6.09
CA THR A 152 -7.45 -6.95 -7.39
C THR A 152 -6.35 -5.92 -7.60
N ALA A 153 -6.06 -5.10 -6.59
CA ALA A 153 -4.95 -4.14 -6.60
C ALA A 153 -3.59 -4.80 -6.83
N ARG A 154 -3.34 -5.96 -6.21
CA ARG A 154 -2.09 -6.71 -6.35
C ARG A 154 -1.91 -7.29 -7.75
N ARG A 155 -3.01 -7.67 -8.42
CA ARG A 155 -3.04 -8.26 -9.76
C ARG A 155 -2.97 -7.22 -10.88
N SER A 156 -3.67 -6.10 -10.71
CA SER A 156 -3.87 -5.09 -11.74
C SER A 156 -3.05 -3.82 -11.52
N GLY A 157 -2.57 -3.62 -10.31
CA GLY A 157 -1.72 -2.50 -9.94
C GLY A 157 -0.24 -2.73 -10.24
N PRO A 158 0.63 -1.83 -9.75
CA PRO A 158 2.05 -1.86 -10.02
C PRO A 158 2.66 -3.13 -9.45
N ALA A 159 3.69 -3.66 -10.11
CA ALA A 159 4.43 -4.82 -9.61
C ALA A 159 5.00 -4.63 -8.18
N ARG A 160 5.13 -3.38 -7.73
CA ARG A 160 5.59 -3.00 -6.38
C ARG A 160 4.43 -2.70 -5.42
N THR A 161 3.35 -3.47 -5.52
CA THR A 161 2.22 -3.40 -4.60
C THR A 161 2.48 -4.30 -3.40
N GLU A 162 2.45 -3.71 -2.21
CA GLU A 162 2.57 -4.39 -0.93
C GLU A 162 1.25 -4.29 -0.16
N VAL A 163 0.85 -5.39 0.49
CA VAL A 163 -0.39 -5.45 1.26
C VAL A 163 -0.09 -5.97 2.65
N PHE A 164 -0.60 -5.23 3.63
CA PHE A 164 -0.54 -5.56 5.04
C PHE A 164 -1.93 -5.53 5.64
N THR A 165 -2.15 -6.36 6.65
CA THR A 165 -3.34 -6.31 7.50
C THR A 165 -2.92 -5.85 8.89
N PHE A 166 -3.77 -5.09 9.57
CA PHE A 166 -3.55 -4.70 10.95
C PHE A 166 -4.79 -4.95 11.81
N GLY A 167 -4.57 -5.57 12.96
CA GLY A 167 -5.54 -5.71 14.05
C GLY A 167 -4.85 -5.38 15.36
N THR A 168 -4.34 -6.41 16.01
CA THR A 168 -3.42 -6.27 17.17
C THR A 168 -1.94 -6.40 16.76
N ARG A 169 -1.69 -6.95 15.57
CA ARG A 169 -0.38 -7.09 14.92
C ARG A 169 -0.44 -6.64 13.48
N LEU A 170 0.73 -6.32 12.93
CA LEU A 170 0.90 -5.98 11.51
C LEU A 170 1.40 -7.22 10.75
N THR A 171 0.58 -7.73 9.83
CA THR A 171 0.90 -8.95 9.07
C THR A 171 1.01 -8.63 7.58
N ARG A 172 2.15 -8.97 6.97
CA ARG A 172 2.34 -8.81 5.53
C ARG A 172 1.66 -9.96 4.78
N VAL A 173 0.66 -9.64 3.97
CA VAL A 173 -0.15 -10.63 3.23
C VAL A 173 0.08 -10.60 1.71
N THR A 174 1.04 -9.80 1.23
CA THR A 174 1.37 -9.67 -0.21
C THR A 174 1.56 -11.02 -0.91
N ALA A 175 2.23 -11.98 -0.26
CA ALA A 175 2.48 -13.30 -0.81
C ALA A 175 1.21 -14.16 -0.87
N ALA A 176 0.31 -14.07 0.12
CA ALA A 176 -0.96 -14.79 0.10
C ALA A 176 -1.85 -14.37 -1.08
N LEU A 177 -1.75 -13.11 -1.50
CA LEU A 177 -2.52 -12.54 -2.61
C LEU A 177 -1.99 -12.90 -4.01
N THR A 178 -0.87 -13.63 -4.14
CA THR A 178 -0.39 -14.09 -5.45
C THR A 178 -1.10 -15.35 -5.95
N ALA A 179 -1.96 -15.96 -5.12
CA ALA A 179 -2.68 -17.17 -5.47
C ALA A 179 -3.47 -17.04 -6.80
N ALA A 180 -3.65 -18.17 -7.50
CA ALA A 180 -4.22 -18.21 -8.84
C ALA A 180 -5.65 -17.63 -8.93
N GLY A 181 -6.43 -17.72 -7.86
CA GLY A 181 -7.78 -17.17 -7.77
C GLY A 181 -8.02 -16.39 -6.48
N VAL A 182 -9.15 -15.68 -6.44
CA VAL A 182 -9.58 -14.86 -5.29
C VAL A 182 -9.88 -15.71 -4.07
N GLU A 183 -10.61 -16.83 -4.22
CA GLU A 183 -10.97 -17.68 -3.07
C GLU A 183 -9.75 -18.33 -2.39
N PRO A 184 -8.79 -18.93 -3.14
CA PRO A 184 -7.54 -19.39 -2.54
C PRO A 184 -6.73 -18.28 -1.86
N ALA A 185 -6.74 -17.06 -2.42
CA ALA A 185 -6.06 -15.92 -1.82
C ALA A 185 -6.71 -15.51 -0.49
N LEU A 186 -8.05 -15.43 -0.45
CA LEU A 186 -8.83 -15.17 0.76
C LEU A 186 -8.53 -16.22 1.83
N ALA A 187 -8.57 -17.51 1.47
CA ALA A 187 -8.22 -18.59 2.40
C ALA A 187 -6.76 -18.50 2.90
N ALA A 188 -5.82 -18.11 2.06
CA ALA A 188 -4.44 -17.90 2.46
C ALA A 188 -4.26 -16.69 3.41
N VAL A 189 -4.97 -15.59 3.16
CA VAL A 189 -4.98 -14.42 4.05
C VAL A 189 -5.59 -14.78 5.40
N SER A 190 -6.70 -15.51 5.41
CA SER A 190 -7.34 -16.00 6.63
C SER A 190 -6.37 -16.82 7.50
N ARG A 191 -5.61 -17.73 6.90
CA ARG A 191 -4.59 -18.53 7.62
C ARG A 191 -3.43 -17.67 8.15
N ALA A 192 -3.09 -16.59 7.46
CA ALA A 192 -2.00 -15.69 7.86
C ALA A 192 -2.40 -14.72 8.98
N VAL A 193 -3.69 -14.36 9.06
CA VAL A 193 -4.22 -13.38 10.02
C VAL A 193 -4.91 -14.11 11.17
N THR A 194 -4.15 -14.35 12.24
CA THR A 194 -4.62 -15.10 13.42
C THR A 194 -5.16 -14.23 14.54
N ASP A 195 -4.89 -12.91 14.52
CA ASP A 195 -5.20 -11.95 15.58
C ASP A 195 -6.49 -11.15 15.32
N ALA A 196 -7.33 -11.76 14.52
CA ALA A 196 -8.53 -11.27 13.92
C ALA A 196 -9.53 -10.58 14.87
N ASP A 197 -9.73 -11.17 16.04
CA ASP A 197 -10.87 -10.88 16.90
C ASP A 197 -10.44 -10.22 18.23
N GLY A 198 -9.17 -9.84 18.36
CA GLY A 198 -8.56 -9.33 19.61
C GLY A 198 -8.58 -7.81 19.83
N GLY A 199 -9.28 -7.04 18.98
CA GLY A 199 -9.35 -5.57 19.06
C GLY A 199 -8.47 -4.81 18.06
N THR A 200 -8.40 -3.48 18.19
CA THR A 200 -7.67 -2.57 17.28
C THR A 200 -6.55 -1.85 18.03
N ALA A 201 -5.30 -2.32 17.89
CA ALA A 201 -4.14 -1.71 18.53
C ALA A 201 -3.19 -1.08 17.51
N ILE A 202 -3.69 -0.13 16.70
CA ILE A 202 -2.96 0.48 15.57
C ILE A 202 -1.59 1.02 16.00
N GLY A 203 -1.52 1.74 17.12
CA GLY A 203 -0.26 2.30 17.62
C GLY A 203 0.78 1.23 17.97
N ALA A 204 0.35 0.11 18.57
CA ALA A 204 1.24 -1.00 18.89
C ALA A 204 1.64 -1.79 17.63
N ALA A 205 0.70 -2.00 16.69
CA ALA A 205 0.95 -2.68 15.43
C ALA A 205 1.93 -1.91 14.52
N LEU A 206 1.85 -0.57 14.50
CA LEU A 206 2.74 0.28 13.71
C LEU A 206 4.10 0.53 14.39
N ARG A 207 4.17 0.51 15.73
CA ARG A 207 5.43 0.59 16.48
C ARG A 207 6.18 -0.75 16.54
N GLY A 208 5.47 -1.86 16.37
CA GLY A 208 6.08 -3.17 16.11
C GLY A 208 6.98 -3.13 14.87
N SER A 209 7.94 -4.04 14.79
CA SER A 209 8.92 -4.07 13.69
C SER A 209 8.21 -4.07 12.33
N TRP A 210 8.32 -2.96 11.60
CA TRP A 210 7.77 -2.86 10.25
C TRP A 210 8.43 -3.91 9.36
N PRO A 211 7.68 -4.86 8.75
CA PRO A 211 8.30 -5.85 7.90
C PRO A 211 8.89 -5.17 6.68
N THR A 212 10.20 -5.36 6.45
CA THR A 212 10.92 -4.73 5.35
C THR A 212 10.24 -5.08 4.03
N PRO A 213 9.75 -4.10 3.24
CA PRO A 213 9.11 -4.38 1.97
C PRO A 213 10.12 -5.02 1.03
N ALA A 214 9.69 -5.98 0.21
CA ALA A 214 10.61 -6.68 -0.69
C ALA A 214 11.29 -5.66 -1.61
N THR A 215 12.62 -5.62 -1.54
CA THR A 215 13.45 -4.86 -2.46
C THR A 215 13.27 -5.50 -3.83
N SER A 216 12.67 -4.76 -4.77
CA SER A 216 12.49 -5.33 -6.11
C SER A 216 13.84 -5.63 -6.73
N PRO A 217 13.98 -6.72 -7.50
CA PRO A 217 15.20 -6.99 -8.24
C PRO A 217 15.52 -5.78 -9.11
N SER A 218 16.77 -5.34 -9.08
CA SER A 218 17.31 -4.39 -10.05
C SER A 218 16.95 -4.93 -11.45
N PRO A 219 16.46 -4.11 -12.39
CA PRO A 219 16.37 -4.53 -13.76
C PRO A 219 17.81 -4.74 -14.26
N ALA A 220 18.31 -5.95 -14.10
CA ALA A 220 19.52 -6.40 -14.77
C ALA A 220 19.33 -6.11 -16.26
N ALA A 221 20.37 -5.54 -16.85
CA ALA A 221 20.42 -5.20 -18.26
C ALA A 221 19.94 -6.40 -19.07
N ARG A 222 18.80 -6.25 -19.75
CA ARG A 222 18.47 -7.12 -20.88
C ARG A 222 19.49 -6.78 -21.96
N SER A 223 20.61 -7.49 -21.95
CA SER A 223 21.44 -7.70 -23.12
C SER A 223 20.66 -8.61 -24.06
N SER A 224 20.11 -8.03 -25.12
CA SER A 224 19.69 -8.77 -26.29
C SER A 224 20.51 -8.21 -27.46
N TRP A 225 21.35 -9.11 -27.97
CA TRP A 225 21.92 -9.25 -29.31
C TRP A 225 21.51 -8.19 -30.34
#